data_AF-L5KTG2-F1
#
_entry.id   AF-L5KTG2-F1
#
_cell.length_a   1.000
_cell.length_b   1.000
_cell.length_c   1.000
_cell.angle_alpha   90.00
_cell.angle_beta   90.00
_cell.angle_gamma   90.00
#
_symmetry.space_group_name_H-M   'P 1'
#
loop_
_entity.id
_entity.type
_entity.pdbx_description
1 polymer ?
#
loop_
_entity_poly.entity_id
_entity_poly.type
_entity_poly.pdbx_seq_one_letter_code
_entity_poly.pdbx_strand_id
1 'polypeptide(L)'
;MTHCRCENTAGCLLQQDPQNEGKEQDDEDGDEDGDEDRDEDEDNSGQEPDVEDLLENNWNVVRFLPQAASCQSYFLMIVSAYIVAVYHSLQEELGRSAPGSTPVRRRGASQPSQEAQGAAGALPGVITFSQDYVANELTQNFFTITQKIRKKVTGSRNSAELSALFPVLPGSHLPLNNPALEFIKYVCKVLSLDTNITNQVNKLNRDLLRLVDVGEFSEEAQFRDPCRSYVLPEVICRSCNFCQDLDLCRDPSVSQDGAVLPQWLCSNCQAAYDSSVIEAALVEALQKKLMAFTLQDLACLRCGGVKETHMSVYCTCAGSFALTIRTKVFMEQIGTFRNIAQHCGMSYLMETLEWLLQRNPQLGH
;
A
#
# COMPACT_ATOMS: atom_id res chain seq x y z
N MET A 1 -21.26 14.37 -1.22
CA MET A 1 -21.13 12.93 -0.89
C MET A 1 -19.83 12.44 -1.46
N THR A 2 -18.87 12.22 -0.57
CA THR A 2 -17.52 11.72 -0.82
C THR A 2 -17.57 10.27 -1.26
N HIS A 3 -17.34 9.99 -2.54
CA HIS A 3 -16.88 8.68 -2.99
C HIS A 3 -15.35 8.68 -2.94
N CYS A 4 -14.79 8.41 -1.76
CA CYS A 4 -13.45 7.84 -1.70
C CYS A 4 -13.60 6.37 -2.12
N ARG A 5 -13.30 6.06 -3.38
CA ARG A 5 -12.98 4.69 -3.77
C ARG A 5 -11.66 4.35 -3.08
N CYS A 6 -11.73 3.55 -2.03
CA CYS A 6 -10.59 2.72 -1.64
C CYS A 6 -10.42 1.69 -2.74
N GLU A 7 -9.63 2.01 -3.76
CA GLU A 7 -9.16 1.00 -4.70
C GLU A 7 -8.14 0.13 -3.96
N ASN A 8 -8.55 -1.12 -3.74
CA ASN A 8 -7.70 -2.24 -3.40
C ASN A 8 -6.64 -2.39 -4.48
N THR A 9 -5.46 -1.82 -4.26
CA THR A 9 -4.23 -2.20 -4.98
C THR A 9 -3.25 -2.80 -3.98
N ALA A 10 -3.66 -3.92 -3.39
CA ALA A 10 -2.76 -4.93 -2.86
C ALA A 10 -3.03 -6.20 -3.67
N GLY A 11 -2.39 -6.30 -4.83
CA GLY A 11 -2.38 -7.51 -5.66
C GLY A 11 -1.03 -8.19 -5.48
N CYS A 12 -1.01 -9.33 -4.80
CA CYS A 12 0.08 -10.29 -4.94
C CYS A 12 -0.18 -10.98 -6.30
N LEU A 13 0.53 -10.58 -7.35
CA LEU A 13 0.39 -11.21 -8.66
C LEU A 13 1.44 -12.34 -8.73
N LEU A 14 1.00 -13.58 -8.57
CA LEU A 14 1.81 -14.74 -8.96
C LEU A 14 1.64 -14.90 -10.47
N GLN A 15 2.71 -14.66 -11.21
CA GLN A 15 2.72 -14.77 -12.66
C GLN A 15 2.92 -16.25 -13.03
N GLN A 16 1.94 -16.85 -13.73
CA GLN A 16 2.09 -18.15 -14.37
C GLN A 16 2.43 -17.90 -15.85
N ASP A 17 3.62 -18.31 -16.29
CA ASP A 17 4.00 -18.26 -17.71
C ASP A 17 3.27 -19.36 -18.51
N PRO A 18 2.76 -19.06 -19.72
CA PRO A 18 2.23 -20.05 -20.64
C PRO A 18 3.33 -20.73 -21.46
N GLN A 19 3.09 -22.00 -21.75
CA GLN A 19 3.98 -22.97 -22.39
C GLN A 19 4.55 -22.54 -23.75
N ASN A 20 5.80 -22.95 -23.97
CA ASN A 20 6.64 -22.79 -25.14
C ASN A 20 6.06 -23.53 -26.37
N GLU A 21 5.57 -22.79 -27.37
CA GLU A 21 5.21 -23.32 -28.68
C GLU A 21 6.44 -23.39 -29.61
N GLY A 22 6.72 -24.60 -30.11
CA GLY A 22 7.02 -24.86 -31.52
C GLY A 22 8.39 -24.47 -32.08
N LYS A 23 9.26 -25.47 -32.23
CA LYS A 23 10.10 -25.59 -33.44
C LYS A 23 10.17 -27.03 -33.92
N GLU A 24 9.50 -27.29 -35.02
CA GLU A 24 9.70 -28.42 -35.92
C GLU A 24 11.07 -28.31 -36.61
N GLN A 25 11.80 -29.42 -36.72
CA GLN A 25 12.49 -29.76 -37.97
C GLN A 25 12.75 -31.27 -38.04
N ASP A 26 12.15 -31.89 -39.06
CA ASP A 26 12.37 -33.27 -39.52
C ASP A 26 13.81 -33.48 -40.02
N ASP A 27 14.38 -34.67 -39.81
CA ASP A 27 14.67 -35.62 -40.90
C ASP A 27 15.20 -36.96 -40.35
N GLU A 28 14.74 -38.03 -41.01
CA GLU A 28 14.94 -39.45 -40.76
C GLU A 28 16.39 -39.93 -40.98
N ASP A 29 16.86 -40.91 -40.20
CA ASP A 29 17.46 -42.15 -40.72
C ASP A 29 17.67 -43.15 -39.57
N GLY A 30 17.25 -44.39 -39.80
CA GLY A 30 17.30 -45.48 -38.83
C GLY A 30 18.63 -46.24 -38.83
N ASP A 31 18.89 -46.93 -37.72
CA ASP A 31 19.54 -48.25 -37.71
C ASP A 31 19.31 -48.91 -36.33
N GLU A 32 19.07 -50.22 -36.39
CA GLU A 32 18.83 -51.14 -35.27
C GLU A 32 20.14 -51.51 -34.51
N ASP A 33 19.97 -51.83 -33.23
CA ASP A 33 20.68 -52.85 -32.43
C ASP A 33 21.36 -52.37 -31.14
N GLY A 34 21.00 -53.02 -30.03
CA GLY A 34 21.90 -53.23 -28.88
C GLY A 34 21.34 -52.90 -27.50
N ASP A 35 20.89 -53.95 -26.79
CA ASP A 35 20.69 -53.98 -25.34
C ASP A 35 21.88 -53.38 -24.57
N GLU A 36 21.64 -52.39 -23.70
CA GLU A 36 22.37 -52.23 -22.43
C GLU A 36 21.42 -51.64 -21.36
N ASP A 37 21.10 -52.46 -20.36
CA ASP A 37 20.48 -52.06 -19.10
C ASP A 37 21.23 -50.88 -18.46
N ARG A 38 20.57 -49.72 -18.37
CA ARG A 38 20.93 -48.66 -17.43
C ARG A 38 19.66 -48.09 -16.79
N ASP A 39 19.44 -48.50 -15.55
CA ASP A 39 18.64 -47.74 -14.58
C ASP A 39 19.31 -46.37 -14.40
N GLU A 40 18.91 -45.40 -15.23
CA GLU A 40 19.15 -43.98 -14.95
C GLU A 40 17.95 -43.48 -14.16
N ASP A 41 18.12 -43.44 -12.83
CA ASP A 41 17.31 -42.66 -11.92
C ASP A 41 17.36 -41.18 -12.36
N GLU A 42 16.49 -40.79 -13.29
CA GLU A 42 16.16 -39.39 -13.54
C GLU A 42 15.31 -38.88 -12.37
N ASP A 43 15.97 -38.67 -11.24
CA ASP A 43 15.47 -37.85 -10.14
C ASP A 43 15.60 -36.37 -10.57
N ASN A 44 14.96 -36.01 -11.69
CA ASN A 44 14.72 -34.64 -12.09
C ASN A 44 13.57 -34.11 -11.23
N SER A 45 13.83 -33.98 -9.93
CA SER A 45 13.07 -33.11 -9.05
C SER A 45 13.33 -31.68 -9.51
N GLY A 46 12.61 -31.27 -10.56
CA GLY A 46 12.46 -29.88 -10.94
C GLY A 46 11.95 -29.16 -9.69
N GLN A 47 12.88 -28.52 -8.98
CA GLN A 47 12.60 -27.83 -7.75
C GLN A 47 11.69 -26.67 -8.13
N GLU A 48 10.39 -26.79 -7.82
CA GLU A 48 9.44 -25.70 -8.00
C GLU A 48 10.05 -24.46 -7.33
N PRO A 49 10.07 -23.30 -8.00
CA PRO A 49 10.67 -22.09 -7.46
C PRO A 49 10.12 -21.83 -6.07
N ASP A 50 11.02 -21.61 -5.10
CA ASP A 50 10.62 -21.37 -3.72
C ASP A 50 9.75 -20.11 -3.67
N VAL A 51 8.67 -20.16 -2.90
CA VAL A 51 7.66 -19.10 -2.84
C VAL A 51 8.28 -17.80 -2.34
N GLU A 52 9.33 -17.92 -1.54
CA GLU A 52 10.15 -16.81 -1.05
C GLU A 52 10.81 -16.04 -2.21
N ASP A 53 11.19 -16.71 -3.29
CA ASP A 53 11.81 -16.11 -4.47
C ASP A 53 10.78 -15.42 -5.39
N LEU A 54 9.51 -15.83 -5.33
CA LEU A 54 8.41 -15.25 -6.10
C LEU A 54 7.70 -14.09 -5.39
N LEU A 55 7.99 -13.86 -4.10
CA LEU A 55 7.27 -12.89 -3.29
C LEU A 55 7.70 -11.44 -3.58
N GLU A 56 6.95 -10.75 -4.42
CA GLU A 56 7.12 -9.32 -4.65
C GLU A 56 6.47 -8.44 -3.57
N ASN A 57 7.29 -7.62 -2.89
CA ASN A 57 6.84 -6.77 -1.79
C ASN A 57 6.67 -5.30 -2.19
N ASN A 58 5.51 -4.97 -2.77
CA ASN A 58 5.20 -3.63 -3.28
C ASN A 58 4.36 -2.76 -2.30
N TRP A 59 4.77 -2.71 -1.03
CA TRP A 59 4.02 -1.96 -0.01
C TRP A 59 4.38 -0.47 0.01
N ASN A 60 3.48 0.42 -0.46
CA ASN A 60 3.74 1.88 -0.42
C ASN A 60 4.01 2.40 1.00
N VAL A 61 3.24 1.89 1.99
CA VAL A 61 3.30 2.32 3.40
C VAL A 61 4.69 2.10 4.03
N VAL A 62 5.47 1.11 3.56
CA VAL A 62 6.82 0.84 4.10
C VAL A 62 7.79 1.99 3.83
N ARG A 63 7.62 2.69 2.70
CA ARG A 63 8.50 3.79 2.29
C ARG A 63 8.45 4.97 3.26
N PHE A 64 7.36 5.10 4.00
CA PHE A 64 7.16 6.14 5.01
C PHE A 64 7.78 5.79 6.37
N LEU A 65 8.31 4.57 6.55
CA LEU A 65 9.08 4.23 7.74
C LEU A 65 10.54 4.70 7.60
N PRO A 66 11.21 5.06 8.70
CA PRO A 66 12.63 5.36 8.70
C PRO A 66 13.47 4.21 8.17
N GLN A 67 14.47 4.51 7.34
CA GLN A 67 15.53 3.53 7.02
C GLN A 67 16.41 3.26 8.26
N ALA A 68 16.51 4.26 9.15
CA ALA A 68 17.19 4.12 10.43
C ALA A 68 16.61 2.97 11.27
N ALA A 69 17.47 2.33 12.06
CA ALA A 69 17.13 1.15 12.86
C ALA A 69 16.54 -0.02 12.07
N SER A 70 16.66 -0.04 10.74
CA SER A 70 16.17 -1.10 9.84
C SER A 70 14.64 -1.27 9.86
N CYS A 71 13.87 -0.21 10.12
CA CYS A 71 12.40 -0.33 10.26
C CYS A 71 11.74 -0.88 8.98
N GLN A 72 12.18 -0.43 7.80
CA GLN A 72 11.65 -0.93 6.52
C GLN A 72 11.93 -2.43 6.32
N SER A 73 13.17 -2.87 6.54
CA SER A 73 13.54 -4.29 6.42
C SER A 73 12.79 -5.16 7.42
N TYR A 74 12.63 -4.68 8.66
CA TYR A 74 11.86 -5.41 9.67
C TYR A 74 10.37 -5.49 9.34
N PHE A 75 9.81 -4.47 8.70
CA PHE A 75 8.42 -4.47 8.27
C PHE A 75 8.21 -5.57 7.23
N LEU A 76 9.07 -5.58 6.20
CA LEU A 76 9.02 -6.59 5.13
C LEU A 76 9.20 -7.98 5.71
N MET A 77 10.17 -8.18 6.60
CA MET A 77 10.42 -9.48 7.24
C MET A 77 9.19 -10.02 7.98
N ILE A 78 8.48 -9.20 8.77
CA ILE A 78 7.28 -9.66 9.49
C ILE A 78 6.13 -9.98 8.52
N VAL A 79 5.89 -9.11 7.55
CA VAL A 79 4.80 -9.27 6.59
C VAL A 79 5.04 -10.46 5.68
N SER A 80 6.24 -10.59 5.11
CA SER A 80 6.65 -11.74 4.29
C SER A 80 6.57 -13.04 5.08
N ALA A 81 7.09 -13.08 6.31
CA ALA A 81 7.02 -14.28 7.14
C ALA A 81 5.58 -14.75 7.37
N TYR A 82 4.64 -13.82 7.58
CA TYR A 82 3.22 -14.16 7.69
C TYR A 82 2.67 -14.72 6.37
N ILE A 83 2.89 -14.03 5.25
CA ILE A 83 2.36 -14.43 3.93
C ILE A 83 2.88 -15.81 3.55
N VAL A 84 4.19 -16.04 3.70
CA VAL A 84 4.85 -17.31 3.38
C VAL A 84 4.32 -18.44 4.29
N ALA A 85 4.23 -18.21 5.60
CA ALA A 85 3.70 -19.21 6.53
C ALA A 85 2.25 -19.62 6.21
N VAL A 86 1.38 -18.64 5.92
CA VAL A 86 -0.02 -18.92 5.55
C VAL A 86 -0.09 -19.63 4.20
N TYR A 87 0.75 -19.25 3.23
CA TYR A 87 0.81 -19.91 1.94
C TYR A 87 1.22 -21.39 2.07
N HIS A 88 2.28 -21.70 2.83
CA HIS A 88 2.69 -23.10 3.04
C HIS A 88 1.59 -23.90 3.75
N SER A 89 0.94 -23.34 4.78
CA SER A 89 -0.19 -23.99 5.43
C SER A 89 -1.34 -24.26 4.47
N LEU A 90 -1.61 -23.33 3.56
CA LEU A 90 -2.62 -23.50 2.52
C LEU A 90 -2.25 -24.64 1.56
N GLN A 91 -1.00 -24.68 1.09
CA GLN A 91 -0.52 -25.74 0.20
C GLN A 91 -0.57 -27.12 0.85
N GLU A 92 -0.16 -27.24 2.12
CA GLU A 92 -0.25 -28.50 2.85
C GLU A 92 -1.68 -29.02 2.99
N GLU A 93 -2.63 -28.13 3.28
CA GLU A 93 -4.05 -28.51 3.43
C GLU A 93 -4.71 -28.85 2.09
N LEU A 94 -4.32 -28.19 0.99
CA LEU A 94 -4.72 -28.60 -0.36
C LEU A 94 -4.13 -29.97 -0.73
N GLY A 95 -2.86 -30.22 -0.43
CA GLY A 95 -2.20 -31.51 -0.66
C GLY A 95 -2.86 -32.66 0.10
N ARG A 96 -3.31 -32.42 1.34
CA ARG A 96 -4.09 -33.40 2.13
C ARG A 96 -5.49 -33.67 1.55
N SER A 97 -6.04 -32.71 0.83
CA SER A 97 -7.39 -32.77 0.22
C SER A 97 -7.39 -33.33 -1.21
N ALA A 98 -6.22 -33.62 -1.78
CA ALA A 98 -6.09 -34.15 -3.15
C ALA A 98 -6.76 -35.54 -3.29
N PRO A 99 -7.46 -35.82 -4.41
CA PRO A 99 -8.12 -37.11 -4.63
C PRO A 99 -7.09 -38.26 -4.62
N GLY A 100 -7.17 -39.14 -3.63
CA GLY A 100 -6.29 -40.32 -3.51
C GLY A 100 -5.71 -40.57 -2.11
N SER A 101 -5.72 -39.56 -1.22
CA SER A 101 -5.04 -39.62 0.08
C SER A 101 -5.96 -39.96 1.28
N THR A 102 -7.28 -40.09 1.07
CA THR A 102 -8.18 -40.59 2.12
C THR A 102 -8.12 -42.11 2.19
N PRO A 103 -7.78 -42.74 3.34
CA PRO A 103 -7.80 -44.19 3.45
C PRO A 103 -9.21 -44.70 3.17
N VAL A 104 -9.34 -45.56 2.15
CA VAL A 104 -10.60 -46.21 1.78
C VAL A 104 -11.07 -47.06 2.95
N ARG A 105 -11.92 -46.46 3.80
CA ARG A 105 -12.64 -47.21 4.82
C ARG A 105 -13.75 -47.97 4.09
N ARG A 106 -13.50 -49.24 3.76
CA ARG A 106 -14.56 -50.16 3.31
C ARG A 106 -15.69 -50.13 4.33
N ARG A 107 -16.81 -49.47 4.02
CA ARG A 107 -18.07 -49.69 4.72
C ARG A 107 -19.24 -49.70 3.75
N GLY A 108 -20.09 -50.70 3.98
CA GLY A 108 -21.22 -51.08 3.15
C GLY A 108 -22.29 -50.01 3.00
N ALA A 109 -23.12 -50.26 1.99
CA ALA A 109 -24.18 -49.42 1.48
C ALA A 109 -25.05 -48.78 2.56
N SER A 110 -25.14 -47.43 2.56
CA SER A 110 -26.36 -46.71 2.19
C SER A 110 -26.23 -45.19 2.43
N GLN A 111 -26.76 -44.44 1.46
CA GLN A 111 -27.07 -43.01 1.40
C GLN A 111 -25.98 -42.03 0.92
N PRO A 112 -26.30 -41.18 -0.10
CA PRO A 112 -25.42 -40.12 -0.57
C PRO A 112 -25.54 -38.92 0.37
N SER A 113 -24.44 -38.56 1.02
CA SER A 113 -24.31 -37.26 1.70
C SER A 113 -24.04 -36.19 0.65
N GLN A 114 -24.86 -35.13 0.69
CA GLN A 114 -24.74 -33.95 -0.15
C GLN A 114 -23.32 -33.37 -0.07
N GLU A 115 -22.70 -33.22 -1.23
CA GLU A 115 -21.51 -32.38 -1.40
C GLU A 115 -21.85 -30.97 -0.93
N ALA A 116 -21.08 -30.47 0.03
CA ALA A 116 -21.11 -29.05 0.40
C ALA A 116 -20.44 -28.26 -0.73
N GLN A 117 -21.21 -27.98 -1.77
CA GLN A 117 -20.90 -26.92 -2.72
C GLN A 117 -20.98 -25.57 -1.98
N GLY A 118 -19.85 -24.87 -1.94
CA GLY A 118 -19.82 -23.42 -1.80
C GLY A 118 -19.56 -22.87 -0.41
N ALA A 119 -18.29 -22.60 -0.12
CA ALA A 119 -17.89 -21.29 0.42
C ALA A 119 -16.49 -20.99 -0.11
N ALA A 120 -16.34 -19.86 -0.79
CA ALA A 120 -15.04 -19.24 -1.06
C ALA A 120 -14.46 -18.68 0.26
N GLY A 121 -14.29 -19.55 1.25
CA GLY A 121 -13.74 -19.27 2.57
C GLY A 121 -12.51 -20.14 2.79
N ALA A 122 -11.51 -19.59 3.47
CA ALA A 122 -10.29 -20.32 3.81
C ALA A 122 -10.61 -21.64 4.55
N LEU A 123 -9.83 -22.68 4.26
CA LEU A 123 -9.98 -23.99 4.91
C LEU A 123 -9.84 -23.82 6.44
N PRO A 124 -10.71 -24.45 7.26
CA PRO A 124 -10.66 -24.28 8.72
C PRO A 124 -9.29 -24.56 9.35
N GLY A 125 -8.53 -25.53 8.81
CA GLY A 125 -7.17 -25.84 9.25
C GLY A 125 -6.19 -24.67 9.08
N VAL A 126 -6.26 -23.99 7.93
CA VAL A 126 -5.43 -22.81 7.63
C VAL A 126 -5.80 -21.65 8.56
N ILE A 127 -7.09 -21.44 8.83
CA ILE A 127 -7.55 -20.41 9.77
C ILE A 127 -6.96 -20.65 11.17
N THR A 128 -7.03 -21.88 11.68
CA THR A 128 -6.47 -22.21 12.99
C THR A 128 -4.96 -22.04 13.03
N PHE A 129 -4.26 -22.46 11.98
CA PHE A 129 -2.82 -22.26 11.85
C PHE A 129 -2.45 -20.77 11.88
N SER A 130 -3.09 -19.93 11.05
CA SER A 130 -2.82 -18.49 11.00
C SER A 130 -3.05 -17.83 12.36
N GLN A 131 -4.11 -18.21 13.07
CA GLN A 131 -4.40 -17.69 14.41
C GLN A 131 -3.32 -18.08 15.42
N ASP A 132 -2.88 -19.34 15.43
CA ASP A 132 -1.86 -19.84 16.35
C ASP A 132 -0.47 -19.27 16.04
N TYR A 133 -0.12 -19.16 14.76
CA TYR A 133 1.13 -18.57 14.30
C TYR A 133 1.24 -17.10 14.73
N VAL A 134 0.18 -16.32 14.52
CA VAL A 134 0.14 -14.91 14.94
C VAL A 134 0.20 -14.79 16.46
N ALA A 135 -0.57 -15.59 17.19
CA ALA A 135 -0.63 -15.53 18.66
C ALA A 135 0.68 -15.91 19.36
N ASN A 136 1.51 -16.73 18.72
CA ASN A 136 2.72 -17.28 19.32
C ASN A 136 3.99 -16.72 18.65
N GLU A 137 4.39 -17.28 17.52
CA GLU A 137 5.70 -17.02 16.90
C GLU A 137 5.82 -15.58 16.40
N LEU A 138 4.83 -15.11 15.62
CA LEU A 138 4.84 -13.76 15.06
C LEU A 138 4.82 -12.70 16.16
N THR A 139 4.01 -12.94 17.20
CA THR A 139 3.94 -12.07 18.38
C THR A 139 5.33 -11.91 19.02
N GLN A 140 6.02 -13.00 19.33
CA GLN A 140 7.35 -12.95 19.96
C GLN A 140 8.39 -12.21 19.08
N ASN A 141 8.37 -12.49 17.78
CA ASN A 141 9.24 -11.84 16.80
C ASN A 141 8.98 -10.32 16.75
N PHE A 142 7.71 -9.92 16.65
CA PHE A 142 7.30 -8.51 16.58
C PHE A 142 7.65 -7.75 17.87
N PHE A 143 7.45 -8.34 19.06
CA PHE A 143 7.89 -7.76 20.33
C PHE A 143 9.41 -7.52 20.35
N THR A 144 10.19 -8.53 19.96
CA THR A 144 11.66 -8.45 19.93
C THR A 144 12.14 -7.35 19.00
N ILE A 145 11.57 -7.26 17.80
CA ILE A 145 11.90 -6.25 16.79
C ILE A 145 11.52 -4.85 17.28
N THR A 146 10.32 -4.69 17.82
CA THR A 146 9.84 -3.40 18.36
C THR A 146 10.76 -2.91 19.48
N GLN A 147 11.21 -3.81 20.37
CA GLN A 147 12.21 -3.47 21.39
C GLN A 147 13.56 -3.06 20.80
N LYS A 148 14.03 -3.73 19.73
CA LYS A 148 15.26 -3.36 19.01
C LYS A 148 15.15 -1.96 18.40
N ILE A 149 14.04 -1.65 17.73
CA ILE A 149 13.76 -0.33 17.15
C ILE A 149 13.74 0.72 18.27
N ARG A 150 12.96 0.48 19.33
CA ARG A 150 12.86 1.38 20.47
C ARG A 150 14.25 1.70 21.05
N LYS A 151 15.07 0.69 21.35
CA LYS A 151 16.42 0.87 21.90
C LYS A 151 17.34 1.69 20.99
N LYS A 152 17.27 1.49 19.67
CA LYS A 152 18.09 2.22 18.69
C LYS A 152 17.64 3.68 18.49
N VAL A 153 16.36 3.96 18.70
CA VAL A 153 15.75 5.27 18.38
C VAL A 153 15.57 6.16 19.61
N THR A 154 15.55 5.61 20.83
CA THR A 154 15.36 6.35 22.10
C THR A 154 16.44 7.39 22.46
N GLY A 155 17.45 7.61 21.60
CA GLY A 155 18.43 8.69 21.77
C GLY A 155 17.88 10.11 21.54
N SER A 156 16.67 10.27 20.97
CA SER A 156 16.04 11.57 20.74
C SER A 156 14.62 11.59 21.30
N ARG A 157 14.46 12.08 22.54
CA ARG A 157 13.17 12.19 23.26
C ARG A 157 12.64 13.63 23.27
N ASN A 158 12.66 14.32 22.13
CA ASN A 158 11.95 15.61 21.99
C ASN A 158 10.65 15.39 21.22
N SER A 159 9.55 15.25 21.97
CA SER A 159 8.20 14.89 21.48
C SER A 159 7.54 15.91 20.53
N ALA A 160 8.14 17.09 20.33
CA ALA A 160 7.52 18.20 19.62
C ALA A 160 8.13 18.51 18.24
N GLU A 161 9.27 17.90 17.89
CA GLU A 161 9.89 18.10 16.57
C GLU A 161 9.62 16.90 15.66
N LEU A 162 9.38 17.18 14.37
CA LEU A 162 9.38 16.17 13.33
C LEU A 162 10.69 15.40 13.45
N SER A 163 10.61 14.09 13.68
CA SER A 163 11.82 13.29 13.78
C SER A 163 12.46 13.27 12.40
N ALA A 164 13.66 13.87 12.27
CA ALA A 164 14.46 13.87 11.04
C ALA A 164 14.78 12.47 10.50
N LEU A 165 14.41 11.42 11.25
CA LEU A 165 14.52 10.03 10.84
C LEU A 165 13.46 9.61 9.82
N PHE A 166 12.30 10.28 9.79
CA PHE A 166 11.24 9.94 8.84
C PHE A 166 11.52 10.57 7.47
N PRO A 167 11.40 9.80 6.39
CA PRO A 167 11.50 10.35 5.06
C PRO A 167 10.31 11.27 4.79
N VAL A 168 10.58 12.44 4.25
CA VAL A 168 9.56 13.22 3.55
C VAL A 168 9.46 12.63 2.15
N LEU A 169 8.24 12.33 1.72
CA LEU A 169 7.87 11.79 0.41
C LEU A 169 6.75 12.65 -0.18
N PRO A 170 6.46 12.59 -1.50
CA PRO A 170 5.41 13.41 -2.12
C PRO A 170 4.05 13.38 -1.39
N GLY A 171 3.60 12.21 -0.94
CA GLY A 171 2.34 12.04 -0.20
C GLY A 171 2.40 12.37 1.30
N SER A 172 3.55 12.76 1.84
CA SER A 172 3.75 12.94 3.28
C SER A 172 2.94 14.10 3.84
N HIS A 173 2.15 13.85 4.87
CA HIS A 173 1.34 14.89 5.50
C HIS A 173 1.12 14.71 7.01
N LEU A 174 1.53 13.56 7.55
CA LEU A 174 1.42 13.27 8.97
C LEU A 174 2.69 13.75 9.69
N PRO A 175 2.56 14.39 10.86
CA PRO A 175 3.70 14.75 11.68
C PRO A 175 4.19 13.54 12.49
N LEU A 176 4.99 12.68 11.86
CA LEU A 176 5.50 11.45 12.48
C LEU A 176 6.72 11.73 13.38
N ASN A 177 6.69 11.21 14.60
CA ASN A 177 7.74 11.44 15.61
C ASN A 177 8.25 10.17 16.29
N ASN A 178 7.49 9.07 16.30
CA ASN A 178 7.83 7.84 17.01
C ASN A 178 7.94 6.64 16.03
N PRO A 179 9.17 6.29 15.59
CA PRO A 179 9.40 5.17 14.67
C PRO A 179 8.86 3.82 15.15
N ALA A 180 8.93 3.54 16.46
CA ALA A 180 8.42 2.28 16.99
C ALA A 180 6.89 2.22 16.94
N LEU A 181 6.21 3.32 17.24
CA LEU A 181 4.75 3.43 17.15
C LEU A 181 4.27 3.27 15.71
N GLU A 182 4.87 3.99 14.76
CA GLU A 182 4.45 3.91 13.35
C GLU A 182 4.77 2.54 12.75
N PHE A 183 5.90 1.94 13.13
CA PHE A 183 6.20 0.54 12.79
C PHE A 183 5.10 -0.41 13.26
N ILE A 184 4.66 -0.30 14.52
CA ILE A 184 3.55 -1.12 15.06
C ILE A 184 2.29 -0.92 14.23
N LYS A 185 1.88 0.35 14.04
CA LYS A 185 0.66 0.72 13.33
C LYS A 185 0.64 0.17 11.91
N TYR A 186 1.74 0.26 11.18
CA TYR A 186 1.78 -0.13 9.77
C TYR A 186 1.74 -1.65 9.62
N VAL A 187 2.54 -2.39 10.39
CA VAL A 187 2.52 -3.87 10.36
C VAL A 187 1.16 -4.39 10.80
N CYS A 188 0.61 -3.91 11.92
CA CYS A 188 -0.73 -4.32 12.37
C CYS A 188 -1.82 -3.97 11.36
N LYS A 189 -1.70 -2.83 10.65
CA LYS A 189 -2.65 -2.47 9.61
C LYS A 189 -2.62 -3.45 8.43
N VAL A 190 -1.43 -3.87 7.98
CA VAL A 190 -1.31 -4.88 6.92
C VAL A 190 -1.84 -6.23 7.39
N LEU A 191 -1.47 -6.70 8.58
CA LEU A 191 -2.00 -7.96 9.11
C LEU A 191 -3.53 -7.94 9.28
N SER A 192 -4.11 -6.77 9.59
CA SER A 192 -5.58 -6.62 9.71
C SER A 192 -6.34 -6.77 8.39
N LEU A 193 -5.66 -6.86 7.25
CA LEU A 193 -6.28 -7.18 5.97
C LEU A 193 -6.83 -8.62 5.96
N ASP A 194 -6.22 -9.52 6.74
CA ASP A 194 -6.74 -10.86 6.95
C ASP A 194 -7.76 -10.88 8.10
N THR A 195 -9.03 -11.01 7.72
CA THR A 195 -10.15 -11.03 8.66
C THR A 195 -10.10 -12.21 9.64
N ASN A 196 -9.41 -13.31 9.30
CA ASN A 196 -9.35 -14.53 10.10
C ASN A 196 -8.53 -14.36 11.39
N ILE A 197 -7.61 -13.39 11.42
CA ILE A 197 -6.68 -13.14 12.54
C ILE A 197 -6.97 -11.83 13.29
N THR A 198 -8.13 -11.21 13.03
CA THR A 198 -8.49 -9.89 13.58
C THR A 198 -8.32 -9.81 15.11
N ASN A 199 -8.74 -10.83 15.85
CA ASN A 199 -8.67 -10.83 17.31
C ASN A 199 -7.22 -10.92 17.82
N GLN A 200 -6.39 -11.73 17.15
CA GLN A 200 -4.99 -11.92 17.45
C GLN A 200 -4.20 -10.64 17.17
N VAL A 201 -4.46 -9.99 16.03
CA VAL A 201 -3.87 -8.69 15.68
C VAL A 201 -4.29 -7.60 16.66
N ASN A 202 -5.56 -7.55 17.08
CA ASN A 202 -6.03 -6.57 18.07
C ASN A 202 -5.35 -6.77 19.44
N LYS A 203 -5.21 -8.02 19.89
CA LYS A 203 -4.48 -8.36 21.11
C LYS A 203 -3.00 -7.94 21.01
N LEU A 204 -2.35 -8.30 19.91
CA LEU A 204 -0.96 -7.97 19.62
C LEU A 204 -0.73 -6.46 19.60
N ASN A 205 -1.58 -5.70 18.89
CA ASN A 205 -1.51 -4.25 18.83
C ASN A 205 -1.60 -3.63 20.23
N ARG A 206 -2.59 -4.01 21.03
CA ARG A 206 -2.74 -3.50 22.40
C ARG A 206 -1.49 -3.78 23.25
N ASP A 207 -0.96 -5.00 23.18
CA ASP A 207 0.17 -5.39 24.01
C ASP A 207 1.48 -4.70 23.53
N LEU A 208 1.63 -4.43 22.22
CA LEU A 208 2.73 -3.65 21.66
C LEU A 208 2.63 -2.14 21.95
N LEU A 209 1.42 -1.57 21.95
CA LEU A 209 1.20 -0.17 22.33
C LEU A 209 1.59 0.06 23.80
N ARG A 210 1.29 -0.88 24.68
CA ARG A 210 1.78 -0.87 26.07
C ARG A 210 3.31 -0.90 26.15
N LEU A 211 3.98 -1.61 25.25
CA LEU A 211 5.45 -1.63 25.20
C LEU A 211 6.03 -0.25 24.84
N VAL A 212 5.33 0.57 24.06
CA VAL A 212 5.78 1.92 23.68
C VAL A 212 5.16 3.03 24.53
N ASP A 213 4.51 2.68 25.65
CA ASP A 213 3.85 3.60 26.58
C ASP A 213 2.73 4.44 25.94
N VAL A 214 2.03 3.89 24.95
CA VAL A 214 0.91 4.54 24.25
C VAL A 214 -0.41 3.85 24.61
N GLY A 215 -1.44 4.63 24.94
CA GLY A 215 -2.77 4.11 25.25
C GLY A 215 -3.51 3.61 24.01
N GLU A 216 -4.25 2.51 24.11
CA GLU A 216 -4.96 1.91 22.94
C GLU A 216 -6.05 2.81 22.35
N PHE A 217 -6.60 3.73 23.15
CA PHE A 217 -7.64 4.68 22.75
C PHE A 217 -7.09 6.09 22.49
N SER A 218 -5.76 6.27 22.46
CA SER A 218 -5.19 7.58 22.16
C SER A 218 -5.31 7.90 20.67
N GLU A 219 -5.36 9.20 20.34
CA GLU A 219 -5.40 9.65 18.95
C GLU A 219 -4.12 9.27 18.16
N GLU A 220 -2.97 9.17 18.84
CA GLU A 220 -1.69 8.76 18.25
C GLU A 220 -1.63 7.26 17.91
N ALA A 221 -2.38 6.42 18.65
CA ALA A 221 -2.48 4.98 18.39
C ALA A 221 -3.29 4.65 17.13
N GLN A 222 -4.19 5.54 16.71
CA GLN A 222 -5.02 5.32 15.53
C GLN A 222 -4.16 5.32 14.26
N PHE A 223 -4.30 4.27 13.45
CA PHE A 223 -3.69 4.25 12.12
C PHE A 223 -4.29 5.35 11.25
N ARG A 224 -3.41 6.15 10.63
CA ARG A 224 -3.74 7.10 9.58
C ARG A 224 -2.81 6.80 8.41
N ASP A 225 -3.36 6.74 7.20
CA ASP A 225 -2.55 6.51 6.00
C ASP A 225 -1.50 7.62 5.89
N PRO A 226 -0.19 7.32 5.88
CA PRO A 226 0.85 8.35 5.78
C PRO A 226 0.93 8.98 4.38
N CYS A 227 0.36 8.32 3.36
CA CYS A 227 0.43 8.72 1.97
C CYS A 227 -0.88 9.35 1.51
N ARG A 228 -0.87 10.66 1.27
CA ARG A 228 -1.91 11.31 0.45
C ARG A 228 -1.65 11.01 -1.02
N SER A 229 -2.67 10.50 -1.68
CA SER A 229 -2.71 10.30 -3.13
C SER A 229 -2.99 11.63 -3.84
N TYR A 230 -2.32 11.86 -4.97
CA TYR A 230 -2.70 12.89 -5.92
C TYR A 230 -2.62 12.33 -7.34
N VAL A 231 -3.80 12.18 -7.95
CA VAL A 231 -3.96 11.57 -9.27
C VAL A 231 -4.15 12.66 -10.32
N LEU A 232 -3.30 12.64 -11.34
CA LEU A 232 -3.54 13.36 -12.58
C LEU A 232 -4.43 12.51 -13.49
N PRO A 233 -5.63 13.00 -13.86
CA PRO A 233 -6.52 12.24 -14.73
C PRO A 233 -6.02 12.28 -16.18
N GLU A 234 -6.29 11.19 -16.91
CA GLU A 234 -6.20 11.13 -18.38
C GLU A 234 -4.83 11.54 -18.96
N VAL A 235 -3.73 11.08 -18.35
CA VAL A 235 -2.37 11.35 -18.84
C VAL A 235 -2.06 10.45 -20.04
N ILE A 236 -1.84 11.08 -21.20
CA ILE A 236 -1.57 10.39 -22.47
C ILE A 236 -0.06 10.19 -22.67
N CYS A 237 0.36 8.94 -22.86
CA CYS A 237 1.75 8.60 -23.21
C CYS A 237 2.07 9.03 -24.65
N ARG A 238 3.10 9.87 -24.84
CA ARG A 238 3.53 10.32 -26.18
C ARG A 238 4.10 9.20 -27.06
N SER A 239 4.57 8.11 -26.46
CA SER A 239 5.21 7.00 -27.19
C SER A 239 4.21 5.98 -27.74
N CYS A 240 3.16 5.63 -26.97
CA CYS A 240 2.19 4.59 -27.36
C CYS A 240 0.73 5.07 -27.35
N ASN A 241 0.45 6.34 -27.04
CA ASN A 241 -0.88 6.93 -26.90
C ASN A 241 -1.78 6.27 -25.85
N PHE A 242 -1.21 5.45 -24.97
CA PHE A 242 -1.95 4.89 -23.85
C PHE A 242 -2.35 6.00 -22.86
N CYS A 243 -3.64 6.05 -22.53
CA CYS A 243 -4.23 7.02 -21.63
C CYS A 243 -4.49 6.34 -20.29
N GLN A 244 -3.98 6.93 -19.21
CA GLN A 244 -4.19 6.42 -17.86
C GLN A 244 -4.18 7.55 -16.84
N ASP A 245 -4.82 7.30 -15.72
CA ASP A 245 -4.68 8.12 -14.53
C ASP A 245 -3.33 7.81 -13.86
N LEU A 246 -2.65 8.83 -13.33
CA LEU A 246 -1.29 8.71 -12.81
C LEU A 246 -1.22 9.25 -11.38
N ASP A 247 -0.93 8.38 -10.39
CA ASP A 247 -0.78 8.80 -8.99
C ASP A 247 0.66 9.26 -8.72
N LEU A 248 0.84 10.58 -8.66
CA LEU A 248 2.15 11.19 -8.49
C LEU A 248 2.80 10.88 -7.14
N CYS A 249 2.02 10.47 -6.15
CA CYS A 249 2.51 10.20 -4.80
C CYS A 249 2.84 8.74 -4.57
N ARG A 250 2.20 7.82 -5.30
CA ARG A 250 2.38 6.37 -5.14
C ARG A 250 3.25 5.73 -6.21
N ASP A 251 3.24 6.27 -7.43
CA ASP A 251 3.84 5.67 -8.62
C ASP A 251 5.21 6.24 -9.09
N PRO A 252 5.98 7.06 -8.33
CA PRO A 252 7.30 7.43 -8.84
C PRO A 252 8.20 6.19 -8.85
N SER A 253 8.76 5.86 -10.02
CA SER A 253 9.92 4.99 -10.12
C SER A 253 11.11 5.75 -9.54
N VAL A 254 11.36 5.49 -8.25
CA VAL A 254 12.49 6.07 -7.53
C VAL A 254 13.69 5.18 -7.79
N SER A 255 14.75 5.74 -8.39
CA SER A 255 16.04 5.07 -8.45
C SER A 255 16.65 5.01 -7.05
N GLN A 256 17.21 3.86 -6.67
CA GLN A 256 17.74 3.63 -5.31
C GLN A 256 18.93 4.53 -4.96
N ASP A 257 19.60 5.12 -5.97
CA ASP A 257 20.84 5.86 -5.80
C ASP A 257 20.67 7.35 -5.49
N GLY A 258 19.44 7.88 -5.47
CA GLY A 258 19.16 9.29 -5.12
C GLY A 258 19.79 10.35 -6.04
N ALA A 259 20.58 9.92 -7.03
CA ALA A 259 21.26 10.76 -8.00
C ALA A 259 20.38 11.14 -9.19
N VAL A 260 19.29 10.40 -9.42
CA VAL A 260 18.34 10.65 -10.51
C VAL A 260 16.99 11.01 -9.92
N LEU A 261 16.40 12.10 -10.43
CA LEU A 261 15.05 12.50 -10.05
C LEU A 261 14.05 11.37 -10.33
N PRO A 262 13.03 11.21 -9.47
CA PRO A 262 11.98 10.21 -9.69
C PRO A 262 11.29 10.44 -11.03
N GLN A 263 11.02 9.36 -11.74
CA GLN A 263 10.31 9.39 -13.02
C GLN A 263 8.98 8.65 -12.90
N TRP A 264 8.07 8.93 -13.82
CA TRP A 264 6.84 8.15 -13.97
C TRP A 264 6.90 7.42 -15.30
N LEU A 265 6.57 6.14 -15.31
CA LEU A 265 6.65 5.29 -16.49
C LEU A 265 5.25 4.97 -17.00
N CYS A 266 5.12 4.85 -18.31
CA CYS A 266 3.89 4.36 -18.92
C CYS A 266 3.70 2.87 -18.60
N SER A 267 2.54 2.49 -18.07
CA SER A 267 2.25 1.11 -17.69
C SER A 267 2.27 0.15 -18.88
N ASN A 268 2.03 0.66 -20.10
CA ASN A 268 2.00 -0.14 -21.32
C ASN A 268 3.39 -0.32 -21.97
N CYS A 269 4.14 0.77 -22.19
CA CYS A 269 5.39 0.72 -22.95
C CYS A 269 6.65 1.06 -22.13
N GLN A 270 6.50 1.28 -20.82
CA GLN A 270 7.58 1.65 -19.88
C GLN A 270 8.37 2.91 -20.25
N ALA A 271 7.89 3.71 -21.21
CA ALA A 271 8.49 4.98 -21.57
C ALA A 271 8.25 6.01 -20.45
N ALA A 272 9.28 6.78 -20.11
CA ALA A 272 9.17 7.83 -19.11
C ALA A 272 8.30 9.00 -19.59
N TYR A 273 7.40 9.47 -18.73
CA TYR A 273 6.65 10.69 -18.95
C TYR A 273 7.54 11.92 -18.81
N ASP A 274 7.29 12.92 -19.65
CA ASP A 274 7.98 14.20 -19.64
C ASP A 274 7.58 15.00 -18.38
N SER A 275 8.53 15.21 -17.48
CA SER A 275 8.31 15.90 -16.21
C SER A 275 7.83 17.34 -16.40
N SER A 276 8.20 18.01 -17.49
CA SER A 276 7.74 19.38 -17.79
C SER A 276 6.25 19.45 -18.09
N VAL A 277 5.70 18.40 -18.73
CA VAL A 277 4.27 18.28 -19.03
C VAL A 277 3.48 18.04 -17.76
N ILE A 278 4.00 17.16 -16.89
CA ILE A 278 3.40 16.88 -15.59
C ILE A 278 3.42 18.14 -14.72
N GLU A 279 4.53 18.87 -14.70
CA GLU A 279 4.64 20.15 -13.98
C GLU A 279 3.61 21.17 -14.48
N ALA A 280 3.48 21.34 -15.81
CA ALA A 280 2.47 22.23 -16.38
C ALA A 280 1.04 21.80 -15.99
N ALA A 281 0.73 20.51 -16.04
CA ALA A 281 -0.57 19.98 -15.63
C ALA A 281 -0.86 20.22 -14.14
N LEU A 282 0.16 20.12 -13.28
CA LEU A 282 0.04 20.44 -11.86
C LEU A 282 -0.22 21.93 -11.62
N VAL A 283 0.46 22.82 -12.35
CA VAL A 283 0.22 24.26 -12.28
C VAL A 283 -1.20 24.59 -12.71
N GLU A 284 -1.67 24.02 -13.83
CA GLU A 284 -3.06 24.18 -14.25
C GLU A 284 -4.06 23.66 -13.20
N ALA A 285 -3.78 22.51 -12.59
CA ALA A 285 -4.64 21.95 -11.56
C ALA A 285 -4.68 22.84 -10.31
N LEU A 286 -3.54 23.40 -9.90
CA LEU A 286 -3.46 24.38 -8.82
C LEU A 286 -4.29 25.63 -9.15
N GLN A 287 -4.17 26.17 -10.36
CA GLN A 287 -4.95 27.33 -10.81
C GLN A 287 -6.46 27.04 -10.84
N LYS A 288 -6.87 25.88 -11.34
CA LYS A 288 -8.28 25.43 -11.32
C LYS A 288 -8.81 25.34 -9.89
N LYS A 289 -8.03 24.81 -8.95
CA LYS A 289 -8.38 24.74 -7.52
C LYS A 289 -8.48 26.12 -6.87
N LEU A 290 -7.55 27.03 -7.19
CA LEU A 290 -7.58 28.40 -6.71
C LEU A 290 -8.81 29.15 -7.23
N MET A 291 -9.15 28.96 -8.51
CA MET A 291 -10.37 29.50 -9.11
C MET A 291 -11.61 28.97 -8.40
N ALA A 292 -11.70 27.66 -8.18
CA ALA A 292 -12.80 27.03 -7.46
C ALA A 292 -12.92 27.55 -6.02
N PHE A 293 -11.80 27.75 -5.32
CA PHE A 293 -11.79 28.34 -3.97
C PHE A 293 -12.25 29.80 -3.97
N THR A 294 -11.90 30.57 -4.99
CA THR A 294 -12.27 31.99 -5.11
C THR A 294 -13.75 32.17 -5.46
N LEU A 295 -14.27 31.31 -6.34
CA LEU A 295 -15.64 31.34 -6.83
C LEU A 295 -16.60 30.46 -6.02
N GLN A 296 -16.14 29.90 -4.89
CA GLN A 296 -16.94 28.99 -4.09
C GLN A 296 -18.22 29.68 -3.56
N ASP A 297 -19.27 28.89 -3.42
CA ASP A 297 -20.46 29.32 -2.71
C ASP A 297 -20.19 29.47 -1.21
N LEU A 298 -21.04 30.27 -0.55
CA LEU A 298 -21.12 30.31 0.90
C LEU A 298 -22.43 29.67 1.36
N ALA A 299 -22.37 28.84 2.39
CA ALA A 299 -23.53 28.14 2.94
C ALA A 299 -23.86 28.66 4.35
N CYS A 300 -25.15 28.81 4.66
CA CYS A 300 -25.59 29.23 5.98
C CYS A 300 -25.41 28.09 7.01
N LEU A 301 -24.77 28.38 8.14
CA LEU A 301 -24.56 27.39 9.21
C LEU A 301 -25.84 26.94 9.91
N ARG A 302 -26.93 27.71 9.82
CA ARG A 302 -28.19 27.41 10.50
C ARG A 302 -29.17 26.62 9.62
N CYS A 303 -29.42 27.07 8.39
CA CYS A 303 -30.40 26.45 7.50
C CYS A 303 -29.81 25.66 6.33
N GLY A 304 -28.49 25.70 6.12
CA GLY A 304 -27.82 25.05 4.98
C GLY A 304 -28.06 25.73 3.62
N GLY A 305 -28.82 26.83 3.57
CA GLY A 305 -29.09 27.56 2.33
C GLY A 305 -27.84 28.23 1.75
N VAL A 306 -27.74 28.22 0.41
CA VAL A 306 -26.66 28.87 -0.34
C VAL A 306 -26.89 30.39 -0.39
N LYS A 307 -25.80 31.16 -0.32
CA LYS A 307 -25.84 32.62 -0.39
C LYS A 307 -26.11 33.10 -1.81
N GLU A 308 -27.29 33.64 -2.06
CA GLU A 308 -27.71 34.10 -3.39
C GLU A 308 -27.33 35.57 -3.69
N THR A 309 -26.99 36.36 -2.67
CA THR A 309 -26.73 37.80 -2.82
C THR A 309 -25.32 38.18 -2.39
N HIS A 310 -24.68 39.12 -3.07
CA HIS A 310 -23.28 39.48 -2.78
C HIS A 310 -23.12 40.27 -1.48
N MET A 311 -24.00 41.25 -1.22
CA MET A 311 -23.83 42.23 -0.12
C MET A 311 -24.30 41.73 1.25
N SER A 312 -25.16 40.73 1.31
CA SER A 312 -25.74 40.26 2.58
C SER A 312 -24.66 39.65 3.48
N VAL A 313 -24.51 40.17 4.70
CA VAL A 313 -23.54 39.61 5.68
C VAL A 313 -24.11 38.38 6.38
N TYR A 314 -25.43 38.35 6.60
CA TYR A 314 -26.15 37.27 7.26
C TYR A 314 -27.24 36.69 6.35
N CYS A 315 -27.61 35.43 6.62
CA CYS A 315 -28.74 34.79 5.96
C CYS A 315 -30.06 35.39 6.46
N THR A 316 -31.14 35.22 5.69
CA THR A 316 -32.51 35.62 6.08
C THR A 316 -32.98 34.95 7.37
N CYS A 317 -32.43 33.78 7.71
CA CYS A 317 -32.66 33.09 8.98
C CYS A 317 -31.80 33.62 10.17
N ALA A 318 -31.09 34.73 9.98
CA ALA A 318 -30.10 35.32 10.88
C ALA A 318 -28.89 34.41 11.20
N GLY A 319 -28.63 33.39 10.37
CA GLY A 319 -27.43 32.56 10.46
C GLY A 319 -26.23 33.20 9.73
N SER A 320 -25.01 32.94 10.21
CA SER A 320 -23.79 33.31 9.52
C SER A 320 -23.50 32.36 8.34
N PHE A 321 -22.80 32.89 7.33
CA PHE A 321 -22.33 32.13 6.19
C PHE A 321 -20.92 31.58 6.44
N ALA A 322 -20.64 30.39 5.91
CA ALA A 322 -19.33 29.75 5.96
C ALA A 322 -18.89 29.30 4.56
N LEU A 323 -17.57 29.14 4.40
CA LEU A 323 -16.96 28.60 3.20
C LEU A 323 -17.43 27.16 2.94
N THR A 324 -17.80 26.87 1.70
CA THR A 324 -18.10 25.49 1.26
C THR A 324 -16.82 24.69 1.05
N ILE A 325 -15.77 25.34 0.56
CA ILE A 325 -14.40 24.83 0.48
C ILE A 325 -13.60 25.43 1.63
N ARG A 326 -13.36 24.63 2.67
CA ARG A 326 -12.60 25.07 3.85
C ARG A 326 -11.15 25.38 3.48
N THR A 327 -10.64 26.50 4.01
CA THR A 327 -9.25 26.92 3.88
C THR A 327 -8.25 25.82 4.20
N LYS A 328 -8.45 25.10 5.32
CA LYS A 328 -7.58 24.00 5.73
C LYS A 328 -7.42 22.92 4.65
N VAL A 329 -8.49 22.56 3.95
CA VAL A 329 -8.45 21.54 2.89
C VAL A 329 -7.64 22.03 1.69
N PHE A 330 -7.77 23.32 1.36
CA PHE A 330 -6.98 23.94 0.30
C PHE A 330 -5.47 23.97 0.65
N MET A 331 -5.12 24.30 1.90
CA MET A 331 -3.72 24.30 2.35
C MET A 331 -3.12 22.90 2.39
N GLU A 332 -3.90 21.90 2.79
CA GLU A 332 -3.48 20.50 2.73
C GLU A 332 -3.15 20.08 1.30
N GLN A 333 -3.93 20.53 0.30
CA GLN A 333 -3.62 20.26 -1.11
C GLN A 333 -2.32 20.95 -1.52
N ILE A 334 -2.15 22.24 -1.20
CA ILE A 334 -0.90 22.98 -1.46
C ILE A 334 0.31 22.26 -0.88
N GLY A 335 0.19 21.69 0.33
CA GLY A 335 1.24 20.88 0.94
C GLY A 335 1.65 19.68 0.08
N THR A 336 0.67 18.95 -0.48
CA THR A 336 0.94 17.84 -1.40
C THR A 336 1.62 18.30 -2.69
N PHE A 337 1.14 19.39 -3.33
CA PHE A 337 1.80 19.97 -4.51
C PHE A 337 3.24 20.37 -4.22
N ARG A 338 3.49 20.97 -3.05
CA ARG A 338 4.83 21.37 -2.61
C ARG A 338 5.76 20.17 -2.45
N ASN A 339 5.30 19.11 -1.81
CA ASN A 339 6.11 17.91 -1.63
C ASN A 339 6.43 17.26 -2.98
N ILE A 340 5.45 17.11 -3.88
CA ILE A 340 5.68 16.60 -5.24
C ILE A 340 6.74 17.45 -5.94
N ALA A 341 6.60 18.78 -5.90
CA ALA A 341 7.49 19.69 -6.59
C ALA A 341 8.93 19.61 -6.05
N GLN A 342 9.09 19.52 -4.73
CA GLN A 342 10.40 19.34 -4.08
C GLN A 342 11.07 18.02 -4.46
N HIS A 343 10.31 16.92 -4.45
CA HIS A 343 10.85 15.58 -4.74
C HIS A 343 11.20 15.38 -6.21
N CYS A 344 10.45 16.00 -7.12
CA CYS A 344 10.61 15.83 -8.56
C CYS A 344 11.40 16.97 -9.22
N GLY A 345 11.90 17.95 -8.44
CA GLY A 345 12.70 19.06 -8.96
C GLY A 345 11.93 20.03 -9.85
N MET A 346 10.64 20.26 -9.57
CA MET A 346 9.75 21.13 -10.36
C MET A 346 9.85 22.59 -9.89
N SER A 347 10.74 23.37 -10.50
CA SER A 347 11.04 24.74 -10.08
C SER A 347 9.89 25.72 -10.33
N TYR A 348 9.20 25.61 -11.47
CA TYR A 348 8.13 26.53 -11.84
C TYR A 348 6.89 26.33 -10.95
N LEU A 349 6.56 25.08 -10.63
CA LEU A 349 5.50 24.77 -9.67
C LEU A 349 5.86 25.29 -8.27
N MET A 350 7.12 25.11 -7.84
CA MET A 350 7.60 25.64 -6.55
C MET A 350 7.46 27.17 -6.45
N GLU A 351 7.92 27.91 -7.47
CA GLU A 351 7.80 29.37 -7.50
C GLU A 351 6.33 29.81 -7.45
N THR A 352 5.45 29.12 -8.17
CA THR A 352 4.01 29.40 -8.18
C THR A 352 3.38 29.20 -6.80
N LEU A 353 3.76 28.11 -6.10
CA LEU A 353 3.29 27.82 -4.74
C LEU A 353 3.82 28.84 -3.72
N GLU A 354 5.09 29.21 -3.80
CA GLU A 354 5.70 30.21 -2.93
C GLU A 354 5.06 31.58 -3.09
N TRP A 355 4.82 32.01 -4.33
CA TRP A 355 4.10 33.25 -4.62
C TRP A 355 2.70 33.23 -4.01
N LEU A 356 1.97 32.12 -4.15
CA LEU A 356 0.61 31.99 -3.61
C LEU A 356 0.60 32.09 -2.07
N LEU A 357 1.56 31.45 -1.41
CA LEU A 357 1.71 31.49 0.05
C LEU A 357 2.12 32.88 0.54
N GLN A 358 3.06 33.55 -0.14
CA GLN A 358 3.51 34.89 0.22
C GLN A 358 2.39 35.94 0.11
N ARG A 359 1.54 35.82 -0.92
CA ARG A 359 0.41 36.73 -1.13
C ARG A 359 -0.73 36.53 -0.15
N ASN A 360 -0.75 35.40 0.57
CA ASN A 360 -1.82 35.06 1.48
C ASN A 360 -1.27 34.62 2.86
N PRO A 361 -0.74 35.55 3.68
CA PRO A 361 -0.18 35.21 4.99
C PRO A 361 -1.19 34.52 5.92
N GLN A 362 -2.47 34.88 5.79
CA GLN A 362 -3.59 34.31 6.56
C GLN A 362 -3.89 32.85 6.22
N LEU A 363 -3.36 32.34 5.10
CA LEU A 363 -3.50 30.94 4.70
C LEU A 363 -2.41 30.06 5.35
N GLY A 364 -1.27 30.63 5.76
CA GLY A 364 -0.12 29.89 6.30
C GLY A 364 -0.16 29.56 7.79
N HIS A 365 -1.25 29.88 8.50
CA HIS A 365 -1.40 29.68 9.95
C HIS A 365 -2.54 28.74 10.32
#